data_AF-A0AAV4ZF82-F1
#
_entry.id   AF-A0AAV4ZF82-F1
#
_cell.length_a   1.000
_cell.length_b   1.000
_cell.length_c   1.000
_cell.angle_alpha   90.00
_cell.angle_beta   90.00
_cell.angle_gamma   90.00
#
_symmetry.space_group_name_H-M   'P 1'
#
loop_
_entity.id
_entity.type
_entity.pdbx_description
1 polymer ?
#
loop_
_entity_poly.entity_id
_entity_poly.type
_entity_poly.pdbx_seq_one_letter_code
_entity_poly.pdbx_strand_id
1 'polypeptide(L)' 'MAKATSLPAAYAWLAAEAGPRVLVETLALYGTRETAGAANNPTILAWAKETGLDRDYRSDDVA' A
#
# COMPACT_ATOMS: atom_id res chain seq x y z
N MET A 1 1.16 -6.31 -12.13
CA MET A 1 0.58 -5.03 -12.61
C MET A 1 -0.34 -4.51 -11.51
N ALA A 2 0.09 -3.51 -10.74
CA ALA A 2 -0.71 -2.96 -9.66
C ALA A 2 -1.93 -2.22 -10.23
N LYS A 3 -3.09 -2.40 -9.60
CA LYS A 3 -4.36 -1.80 -9.99
C LYS A 3 -4.26 -0.29 -9.77
N ALA A 4 -4.27 0.49 -10.85
CA ALA A 4 -4.17 1.94 -10.80
C ALA A 4 -5.36 2.52 -10.03
N THR A 5 -5.17 2.87 -8.76
CA THR A 5 -6.05 3.83 -8.09
C THR A 5 -5.77 5.17 -8.75
N SER A 6 -6.70 5.65 -9.58
CA SER A 6 -6.53 6.93 -10.26
C SER A 6 -6.34 8.04 -9.22
N LEU A 7 -5.24 8.77 -9.31
CA LEU A 7 -5.03 9.97 -8.50
C LEU A 7 -6.22 10.93 -8.71
N PRO A 8 -6.73 11.60 -7.66
CA PRO A 8 -7.74 12.63 -7.84
C PRO A 8 -7.24 13.71 -8.81
N ALA A 9 -8.14 14.32 -9.57
CA ALA A 9 -7.76 15.26 -10.64
C ALA A 9 -6.87 16.41 -10.16
N ALA A 10 -7.14 16.94 -8.96
CA ALA A 10 -6.32 17.99 -8.34
C ALA A 10 -4.86 17.57 -8.05
N TYR A 11 -4.59 16.26 -8.01
CA TYR A 11 -3.29 15.67 -7.69
C TYR A 11 -2.69 14.89 -8.86
N ALA A 12 -3.26 15.00 -10.07
CA ALA A 12 -2.75 14.27 -11.24
C ALA A 12 -1.28 14.60 -11.57
N TRP A 13 -0.79 15.77 -11.18
CA TRP A 13 0.61 16.18 -11.35
C TRP A 13 1.60 15.27 -10.59
N LEU A 14 1.18 14.58 -9.53
CA LEU A 14 2.02 13.62 -8.80
C LEU A 14 2.36 12.39 -9.65
N ALA A 15 1.68 12.13 -10.76
CA ALA A 15 2.05 11.05 -11.67
C ALA A 15 3.45 11.22 -12.28
N ALA A 16 4.01 12.43 -12.26
CA ALA A 16 5.35 12.75 -12.72
C ALA A 16 6.33 13.06 -11.56
N GLU A 17 5.95 12.75 -10.31
CA GLU A 17 6.80 12.98 -9.13
C GLU A 17 8.09 12.17 -9.22
N ALA A 18 9.23 12.87 -9.15
CA ALA A 18 10.58 12.28 -9.25
C ALA A 18 11.51 12.73 -8.09
N GLY A 19 10.95 13.42 -7.10
CA GLY A 19 11.63 13.94 -5.93
C GLY A 19 11.91 12.85 -4.88
N PRO A 20 11.68 13.13 -3.59
CA PRO A 20 12.03 12.18 -2.52
C PRO A 20 11.49 10.77 -2.75
N ARG A 21 12.36 9.76 -2.62
CA ARG A 21 12.00 8.35 -2.81
C ARG A 21 10.74 7.95 -2.03
N VAL A 22 10.56 8.47 -0.82
CA VAL A 22 9.37 8.19 0.00
C VAL A 22 8.06 8.58 -0.68
N LEU A 23 8.03 9.67 -1.46
CA LEU A 23 6.84 10.08 -2.21
C LEU A 23 6.57 9.15 -3.38
N VAL A 24 7.62 8.79 -4.13
CA VAL A 24 7.51 7.86 -5.26
C VAL A 24 6.99 6.49 -4.80
N GLU A 25 7.55 5.93 -3.73
CA GLU A 25 7.09 4.67 -3.15
C GLU A 25 5.65 4.78 -2.61
N THR A 26 5.30 5.90 -1.98
CA THR A 26 3.92 6.14 -1.51
C THR A 26 2.93 6.14 -2.67
N LEU A 27 3.27 6.78 -3.80
CA LEU A 27 2.44 6.79 -5.00
C LEU A 27 2.28 5.39 -5.60
N ALA A 28 3.33 4.57 -5.57
CA ALA A 28 3.26 3.18 -5.99
C ALA A 28 2.31 2.33 -5.11
N LEU A 29 2.17 2.70 -3.83
CA LEU A 29 1.31 2.03 -2.86
C LEU A 29 -0.08 2.69 -2.71
N TYR A 30 -0.34 3.79 -3.41
CA TYR A 30 -1.58 4.56 -3.24
C TYR A 30 -2.84 3.72 -3.54
N GLY A 31 -3.74 3.69 -2.57
CA GLY A 31 -4.97 2.88 -2.63
C GLY A 31 -4.84 1.47 -2.05
N THR A 32 -3.65 1.06 -1.63
CA THR A 32 -3.48 -0.11 -0.75
C THR A 32 -4.19 0.17 0.57
N ARG A 33 -5.09 -0.72 0.97
CA ARG A 33 -5.88 -0.63 2.19
C ARG A 33 -6.01 -2.03 2.80
N GLU A 34 -6.23 -2.09 4.10
CA GLU A 34 -6.65 -3.31 4.78
C GLU A 34 -7.91 -3.87 4.14
N THR A 35 -8.01 -5.19 4.11
CA THR A 35 -9.20 -5.85 3.56
C THR A 35 -10.29 -5.90 4.63
N ALA A 36 -11.53 -5.58 4.25
CA ALA A 36 -12.65 -5.66 5.17
C ALA A 36 -13.03 -7.12 5.47
N GLY A 37 -13.39 -7.40 6.73
CA GLY A 37 -13.70 -8.75 7.19
C GLY A 37 -12.45 -9.63 7.30
N ALA A 38 -12.62 -10.92 7.51
CA ALA A 38 -11.53 -11.87 7.88
C ALA A 38 -10.50 -12.18 6.76
N ALA A 39 -10.45 -11.39 5.69
CA ALA A 39 -9.50 -11.56 4.61
C ALA A 39 -8.29 -10.64 4.82
N ASN A 40 -7.14 -11.04 4.29
CA ASN A 40 -5.89 -10.31 4.43
C ASN A 40 -5.42 -9.70 3.10
N ASN A 41 -4.86 -8.49 3.14
CA ASN A 41 -4.16 -7.87 2.02
C ASN A 41 -2.76 -8.50 1.85
N PRO A 42 -2.48 -9.15 0.71
CA PRO A 42 -1.21 -9.81 0.47
C PRO A 42 -0.01 -8.85 0.47
N THR A 43 -0.21 -7.58 0.11
CA THR A 43 0.84 -6.55 0.14
C THR A 43 1.22 -6.20 1.58
N ILE A 44 0.24 -6.05 2.47
CA ILE A 44 0.49 -5.72 3.88
C ILE A 44 1.21 -6.88 4.58
N LEU A 45 0.76 -8.12 4.36
CA LEU A 45 1.45 -9.29 4.90
C LEU A 45 2.85 -9.50 4.31
N ALA A 46 3.11 -9.05 3.07
CA ALA A 46 4.46 -9.07 2.51
C ALA A 46 5.40 -8.12 3.25
N TRP A 47 4.95 -6.91 3.60
CA TRP A 47 5.75 -5.96 4.40
C TRP A 47 6.08 -6.51 5.79
N ALA A 48 5.13 -7.20 6.43
CA ALA A 48 5.38 -7.85 7.71
C ALA A 48 6.53 -8.86 7.61
N LYS A 49 6.62 -9.63 6.51
CA LYS A 49 7.75 -10.54 6.26
C LYS A 49 9.06 -9.81 5.98
N GLU A 50 9.02 -8.76 5.17
CA GLU A 50 10.21 -7.96 4.83
C GLU A 50 10.84 -7.30 6.06
N THR A 51 10.02 -6.96 7.06
CA THR A 51 10.44 -6.29 8.30
C THR A 51 10.65 -7.26 9.47
N GLY A 52 10.37 -8.55 9.30
CA GLY A 52 10.47 -9.56 10.37
C GLY A 52 9.37 -9.48 11.43
N LEU A 53 8.28 -8.76 11.15
CA LEU A 53 7.11 -8.62 12.03
C LEU A 53 6.07 -9.72 11.83
N ASP A 54 6.23 -10.59 10.84
CA ASP A 54 5.28 -11.65 10.44
C ASP A 54 4.97 -12.67 11.56
N ARG A 55 5.81 -12.73 12.59
CA ARG A 55 5.57 -13.53 13.80
C ARG A 55 4.44 -12.97 14.66
N ASP A 56 4.39 -11.66 14.79
CA ASP A 56 3.45 -10.94 15.68
C ASP A 56 2.26 -10.38 14.88
N TYR A 57 2.51 -9.90 13.66
CA TYR A 57 1.51 -9.38 12.74
C TYR A 57 1.14 -10.43 11.69
N ARG A 58 0.07 -11.19 11.98
CA ARG A 58 -0.36 -12.37 11.18
C ARG A 58 -1.60 -12.13 10.31
N SER A 59 -2.27 -10.99 10.51
CA SER A 59 -3.53 -10.64 9.88
C SER A 59 -3.66 -9.12 9.83
N ASP A 60 -4.14 -8.57 8.72
CA ASP A 60 -4.49 -7.15 8.53
C ASP A 60 -6.01 -6.94 8.46
N ASP A 61 -6.80 -7.93 8.87
CA ASP A 61 -8.25 -7.78 8.97
C ASP A 61 -8.64 -6.82 10.09
N VAL A 62 -9.74 -6.11 9.83
CA VAL A 62 -10.41 -5.22 10.79
C VAL A 62 -11.81 -5.78 11.05
N ALA A 63 -12.10 -6.07 12.32
CA ALA A 63 -13.39 -6.59 12.80
C ALA A 63 -14.43 -5.49 13.04
#